data_AF-A0A401GDN7-F1
#
_entry.id   AF-A0A401GDN7-F1
#
_cell.length_a   1.000
_cell.length_b   1.000
_cell.length_c   1.000
_cell.angle_alpha   90.00
_cell.angle_beta   90.00
_cell.angle_gamma   90.00
#
_symmetry.space_group_name_H-M   'P 1'
#
loop_
_entity.id
_entity.type
_entity.pdbx_description
1 polymer ?
#
loop_
_entity_poly.entity_id
_entity_poly.type
_entity_poly.pdbx_seq_one_letter_code
_entity_poly.pdbx_strand_id
1 'polypeptide(L)'
;MKFPAASISYCRNCERILSPPTTWAIVRPESQELLAICLRKLKGLNKVRLTEAHFIWTEPHSKRLRVSLTIQKEVLTSTILEQVFEIEYLVQHGQCPDCTKLAAKNTWKALVQVRQKVPHKRTFLFLEQLILKHGAQKDTISVKEVRDGIDFFYSQRSHAIKMVEFLGGVVPVR
;
A
#
# COMPACT_ATOMS: atom_id res chain seq x y z
N MET A 1 29.93 16.97 7.56
CA MET A 1 28.67 16.25 7.85
C MET A 1 28.81 14.86 7.24
N LYS A 2 28.74 13.78 8.04
CA LYS A 2 28.58 12.43 7.47
C LYS A 2 27.09 12.19 7.32
N PHE A 3 26.61 11.96 6.10
CA PHE A 3 25.26 11.47 5.91
C PHE A 3 25.25 9.99 6.32
N PRO A 4 24.35 9.55 7.21
CA PRO A 4 24.24 8.14 7.57
C PRO A 4 23.80 7.33 6.34
N ALA A 5 24.24 6.08 6.27
CA ALA A 5 23.74 5.13 5.27
C ALA A 5 22.20 5.05 5.39
N ALA A 6 21.51 5.31 4.28
CA ALA A 6 20.06 5.34 4.23
C ALA A 6 19.54 4.13 3.45
N SER A 7 18.38 3.59 3.84
CA SER A 7 17.75 2.49 3.12
C SER A 7 16.54 2.96 2.33
N ILE A 8 16.35 2.36 1.14
CA ILE A 8 15.19 2.56 0.27
C ILE A 8 14.44 1.23 0.20
N SER A 9 13.13 1.26 0.46
CA SER A 9 12.31 0.05 0.40
C SER A 9 11.72 -0.11 -1.01
N TYR A 10 11.95 -1.27 -1.61
CA TYR A 10 11.49 -1.64 -2.95
C TYR A 10 10.57 -2.84 -2.89
N CYS A 11 9.39 -2.78 -3.52
CA CYS A 11 8.44 -3.87 -3.55
C CYS A 11 8.72 -4.78 -4.75
N ARG A 12 9.05 -6.05 -4.50
CA ARG A 12 9.36 -7.04 -5.55
C ARG A 12 8.19 -7.38 -6.47
N ASN A 13 6.95 -7.28 -5.99
CA ASN A 13 5.76 -7.73 -6.70
C ASN A 13 5.12 -6.66 -7.61
N CYS A 14 5.35 -5.37 -7.33
CA CYS A 14 4.72 -4.28 -8.07
C CYS A 14 5.70 -3.17 -8.48
N GLU A 15 7.00 -3.40 -8.27
CA GLU A 15 8.09 -2.49 -8.63
C GLU A 15 7.98 -1.08 -8.03
N ARG A 16 7.15 -0.93 -6.98
CA ARG A 16 6.96 0.35 -6.29
C ARG A 16 8.05 0.58 -5.27
N ILE A 17 8.43 1.85 -5.13
CA ILE A 17 9.38 2.33 -4.12
C ILE A 17 8.63 3.11 -3.05
N LEU A 18 9.03 2.91 -1.80
CA LEU A 18 8.50 3.66 -0.66
C LEU A 18 9.01 5.10 -0.69
N SER A 19 8.11 6.02 -1.02
CA SER A 19 8.28 7.46 -0.80
C SER A 19 7.84 7.79 0.63
N PRO A 20 8.73 8.30 1.50
CA PRO A 20 8.36 8.72 2.85
C PRO A 20 7.20 9.73 2.81
N PRO A 21 6.21 9.64 3.73
CA PRO A 21 6.20 8.84 4.96
C PRO A 21 5.70 7.39 4.80
N THR A 22 4.71 7.12 3.94
CA THR A 22 4.07 5.79 3.81
C THR A 22 3.60 5.48 2.38
N THR A 23 3.82 6.39 1.44
CA THR A 23 3.31 6.29 0.07
C THR A 23 4.19 5.41 -0.80
N TRP A 24 3.60 4.59 -1.66
CA TRP A 24 4.32 3.74 -2.60
C TRP A 24 4.09 4.23 -4.03
N ALA A 25 5.16 4.61 -4.72
CA ALA A 25 5.09 5.14 -6.08
C ALA A 25 5.82 4.20 -7.05
N ILE A 26 5.28 4.05 -8.26
CA ILE A 26 5.98 3.38 -9.37
C ILE A 26 6.95 4.40 -9.93
N VAL A 27 8.24 4.06 -9.95
CA VAL A 27 9.30 4.98 -10.34
C VAL A 27 10.32 4.21 -11.16
N ARG A 28 10.75 4.80 -12.28
CA ARG A 28 11.79 4.19 -13.11
C ARG A 28 13.16 4.27 -12.43
N PRO A 29 14.03 3.25 -12.59
CA PRO A 29 15.41 3.36 -12.15
C PRO A 29 16.09 4.57 -12.79
N GLU A 30 16.97 5.24 -12.04
CA GLU A 30 17.74 6.42 -12.47
C GLU A 30 16.89 7.63 -12.93
N SER A 31 15.60 7.68 -12.58
CA SER A 31 14.73 8.82 -12.90
C SER A 31 14.84 9.99 -11.91
N GLN A 32 14.43 11.18 -12.33
CA GLN A 32 14.34 12.36 -11.47
C GLN A 32 13.39 12.15 -10.27
N GLU A 33 12.33 11.37 -10.46
CA GLU A 33 11.38 11.01 -9.41
C GLU A 33 12.04 10.19 -8.29
N LEU A 34 12.93 9.25 -8.67
CA LEU A 34 13.70 8.45 -7.71
C LEU A 34 14.65 9.35 -6.91
N LEU A 35 15.31 10.28 -7.61
CA LEU A 35 16.22 11.23 -7.00
C LEU A 35 15.49 12.10 -5.96
N ALA A 36 14.28 12.57 -6.28
CA ALA A 36 13.44 13.31 -5.34
C ALA A 36 13.04 12.48 -4.11
N ILE A 37 12.86 11.16 -4.23
CA ILE A 37 12.62 10.26 -3.08
C ILE A 37 13.89 10.13 -2.22
N CYS A 38 15.06 9.96 -2.85
CA CYS A 38 16.35 9.89 -2.16
C CYS A 38 16.61 11.17 -1.35
N LEU A 39 16.48 12.34 -1.99
CA LEU A 39 16.66 13.64 -1.34
C LEU A 39 15.72 13.82 -0.14
N ARG A 40 14.43 13.48 -0.27
CA ARG A 40 13.47 13.59 0.85
C ARG A 40 13.81 12.72 2.05
N LYS A 41 14.55 11.62 1.87
CA LYS A 41 15.00 10.77 2.99
C LYS A 41 16.17 11.39 3.76
N LEU A 42 16.92 12.31 3.16
CA LEU A 42 18.07 12.91 3.81
C LEU A 42 17.63 13.96 4.84
N LYS A 43 18.13 13.79 6.08
CA LYS A 43 17.93 14.78 7.14
C LYS A 43 18.93 15.91 6.96
N GLY A 44 18.46 17.15 7.11
CA GLY A 44 19.33 18.33 7.15
C GLY A 44 19.55 19.05 5.82
N LEU A 45 18.91 18.63 4.73
CA LEU A 45 18.89 19.37 3.46
C LEU A 45 18.34 20.80 3.62
N ASN A 46 17.43 21.04 4.55
CA ASN A 46 16.86 22.38 4.77
C ASN A 46 17.89 23.43 5.25
N LYS A 47 19.08 23.00 5.71
CA LYS A 47 20.13 23.91 6.21
C LYS A 47 21.16 24.28 5.16
N VAL A 48 21.06 23.71 3.96
CA VAL A 48 22.08 23.81 2.92
C VAL A 48 21.42 24.02 1.57
N ARG A 49 22.09 24.71 0.66
CA ARG A 49 21.58 24.91 -0.70
C ARG A 49 22.09 23.79 -1.59
N LEU A 50 21.19 23.02 -2.18
CA LEU A 50 21.54 22.00 -3.17
C LEU A 50 21.74 22.68 -4.53
N THR A 51 22.88 22.43 -5.18
CA THR A 51 23.18 22.94 -6.53
C THR A 51 22.87 21.87 -7.57
N GLU A 52 23.41 20.66 -7.37
CA GLU A 52 23.29 19.55 -8.32
C GLU A 52 23.11 18.22 -7.58
N ALA A 53 22.38 17.30 -8.21
CA ALA A 53 22.26 15.93 -7.75
C ALA A 53 22.14 15.00 -8.96
N HIS A 54 22.94 13.94 -9.01
CA HIS A 54 22.88 12.93 -10.06
C HIS A 54 23.22 11.53 -9.52
N PHE A 55 22.79 10.50 -10.25
CA PHE A 55 23.14 9.12 -9.92
C PHE A 55 24.54 8.80 -10.42
N ILE A 56 25.30 8.10 -9.59
CA ILE A 56 26.56 7.46 -10.00
C ILE A 56 26.19 6.03 -10.38
N TRP A 57 26.58 5.61 -11.58
CA TRP A 57 26.34 4.25 -12.03
C TRP A 57 26.95 3.24 -11.04
N THR A 58 26.14 2.25 -10.69
CA THR A 58 26.53 1.13 -9.83
C THR A 58 26.11 -0.17 -10.47
N GLU A 59 26.86 -1.23 -10.22
CA GLU A 59 26.55 -2.56 -10.75
C GLU A 59 25.09 -2.97 -10.43
N PRO A 60 24.30 -3.46 -11.42
CA PRO A 60 22.86 -3.75 -11.26
C PRO A 60 22.50 -4.69 -10.10
N HIS A 61 23.41 -5.60 -9.72
CA HIS A 61 23.19 -6.61 -8.69
C HIS A 61 23.60 -6.16 -7.28
N SER A 62 24.22 -4.99 -7.16
CA SER A 62 24.77 -4.49 -5.89
C SER A 62 23.71 -4.18 -4.83
N LYS A 63 22.44 -4.02 -5.25
CA LYS A 63 21.33 -3.53 -4.41
C LYS A 63 21.70 -2.22 -3.69
N ARG A 64 22.55 -1.43 -4.32
CA ARG A 64 23.03 -0.14 -3.83
C ARG A 64 22.73 0.90 -4.88
N LEU A 65 22.35 2.09 -4.45
CA LEU A 65 22.22 3.27 -5.29
C LEU A 65 23.17 4.33 -4.76
N ARG A 66 24.06 4.84 -5.61
CA ARG A 66 24.95 5.94 -5.25
C ARG A 66 24.44 7.22 -5.87
N VAL A 67 24.36 8.26 -5.04
CA VAL A 67 23.94 9.61 -5.46
C VAL A 67 25.06 10.57 -5.13
N SER A 68 25.52 11.31 -6.14
CA SER A 68 26.42 12.45 -5.95
C SER A 68 25.57 13.69 -5.71
N LEU A 69 25.92 14.47 -4.69
CA LEU A 69 25.25 15.71 -4.31
C LEU A 69 26.27 16.83 -4.19
N THR A 70 26.03 17.92 -4.91
CA THR A 70 26.81 19.15 -4.81
C THR A 70 26.04 20.14 -3.95
N ILE A 71 26.62 20.48 -2.79
CA ILE A 71 25.97 21.29 -1.77
C ILE A 71 26.80 22.56 -1.54
N GLN A 72 26.11 23.70 -1.47
CA GLN A 72 26.67 24.98 -1.06
C GLN A 72 26.24 25.32 0.37
N LYS A 73 27.22 25.70 1.19
CA LYS A 73 26.99 26.17 2.56
C LYS A 73 27.83 27.41 2.85
N GLU A 74 27.21 28.40 3.47
CA GLU A 74 27.91 29.56 4.01
C GLU A 74 28.58 29.17 5.34
N VAL A 75 29.91 29.34 5.42
CA VAL A 75 30.71 28.91 6.58
C VAL A 75 31.16 30.11 7.44
N LEU A 76 31.41 31.25 6.79
CA LEU A 76 31.77 32.54 7.39
C LEU A 76 31.06 33.64 6.60
N THR A 77 30.85 34.82 7.21
CA THR A 77 30.19 35.97 6.57
C THR A 77 30.75 36.20 5.17
N SER A 78 29.93 36.00 4.13
CA SER A 78 30.26 36.13 2.70
C SER A 78 31.15 35.06 2.04
N THR A 79 31.54 33.99 2.74
CA THR A 79 32.30 32.87 2.15
C THR A 79 31.40 31.64 1.92
N ILE A 80 31.09 31.37 0.65
CA ILE A 80 30.32 30.21 0.20
C ILE A 80 31.27 29.07 -0.11
N LEU A 81 31.10 27.93 0.56
CA LEU A 81 31.89 26.72 0.31
C LEU A 81 31.02 25.70 -0.43
N GLU A 82 31.51 25.25 -1.57
CA GLU A 82 30.90 24.17 -2.35
C GLU A 82 31.61 22.86 -2.06
N GLN A 83 30.83 21.83 -1.72
CA GLN A 83 31.37 20.51 -1.44
C GLN A 83 30.51 19.43 -2.08
N VAL A 84 31.19 18.46 -2.70
CA VAL A 84 30.57 17.27 -3.27
C VAL A 84 30.52 16.16 -2.20
N PHE A 85 29.36 15.54 -2.07
CA PHE A 85 29.12 14.41 -1.18
C PHE A 85 28.56 13.24 -1.96
N GLU A 86 29.09 12.06 -1.70
CA GLU A 86 28.54 10.81 -2.21
C GLU A 86 27.74 10.13 -1.11
N ILE A 87 26.51 9.72 -1.45
CA ILE A 87 25.63 9.00 -0.55
C ILE A 87 25.29 7.64 -1.14
N GLU A 88 25.49 6.62 -0.32
CA GLU A 88 25.11 5.26 -0.64
C GLU A 88 23.77 4.90 0.01
N TYR A 89 22.81 4.48 -0.81
CA TYR A 89 21.52 3.96 -0.39
C TYR A 89 21.46 2.45 -0.56
N LEU A 90 21.09 1.74 0.50
CA LEU A 90 20.85 0.30 0.44
C LEU A 90 19.41 0.01 0.04
N VAL A 91 19.22 -0.72 -1.06
CA VAL A 91 17.90 -1.10 -1.57
C VAL A 91 17.43 -2.36 -0.84
N GLN A 92 16.46 -2.16 0.05
CA GLN A 92 15.81 -3.22 0.82
C GLN A 92 14.60 -3.75 0.07
N HIS A 93 14.64 -5.02 -0.32
CA HIS A 93 13.50 -5.69 -0.93
C HIS A 93 12.45 -6.03 0.13
N GLY A 94 11.27 -5.45 0.00
CA GLY A 94 10.11 -5.71 0.84
C GLY A 94 8.86 -5.98 0.01
N GLN A 95 7.71 -5.89 0.66
CA GLN A 95 6.39 -5.91 0.03
C GLN A 95 5.64 -4.64 0.42
N CYS A 96 4.91 -4.04 -0.52
CA CYS A 96 4.00 -2.96 -0.20
C CYS A 96 2.74 -3.52 0.50
N PRO A 97 2.01 -2.70 1.28
CA PRO A 97 0.82 -3.15 2.01
C PRO A 97 -0.22 -3.83 1.11
N ASP A 98 -0.33 -3.41 -0.15
CA ASP A 98 -1.29 -3.99 -1.09
C ASP A 98 -0.85 -5.37 -1.58
N CYS A 99 0.43 -5.56 -1.90
CA CYS A 99 0.97 -6.87 -2.26
C CYS A 99 1.00 -7.83 -1.06
N THR A 100 1.25 -7.32 0.15
CA THR A 100 1.16 -8.14 1.38
C THR A 100 -0.28 -8.60 1.61
N LYS A 101 -1.29 -7.75 1.39
CA LYS A 101 -2.71 -8.17 1.46
C LYS A 101 -3.06 -9.21 0.41
N LEU A 102 -2.53 -9.11 -0.81
CA LEU A 102 -2.74 -10.11 -1.85
C LEU A 102 -2.11 -11.46 -1.48
N ALA A 103 -0.92 -11.43 -0.89
CA ALA A 103 -0.21 -12.63 -0.42
C ALA A 103 -0.87 -13.25 0.83
N ALA A 104 -1.48 -12.43 1.68
CA ALA A 104 -2.28 -12.89 2.81
C ALA A 104 -3.59 -13.51 2.27
N LYS A 105 -3.80 -14.81 2.53
CA LYS A 105 -5.01 -15.55 2.13
C LYS A 105 -6.33 -14.98 2.69
N ASN A 106 -6.26 -13.99 3.58
CA ASN A 106 -7.41 -13.30 4.16
C ASN A 106 -7.73 -12.04 3.35
N THR A 107 -8.44 -12.22 2.23
CA THR A 107 -8.82 -11.14 1.32
C THR A 107 -9.97 -10.26 1.84
N TRP A 108 -10.71 -10.74 2.84
CA TRP A 108 -11.91 -10.10 3.37
C TRP A 108 -11.69 -9.47 4.74
N LYS A 109 -12.34 -8.32 4.99
CA LYS A 109 -12.29 -7.63 6.30
C LYS A 109 -13.54 -7.85 7.14
N ALA A 110 -14.67 -8.15 6.51
CA ALA A 110 -15.93 -8.40 7.17
C ALA A 110 -16.64 -9.61 6.53
N LEU A 111 -17.43 -10.32 7.33
CA LEU A 111 -18.14 -11.53 6.96
C LEU A 111 -19.56 -11.43 7.52
N VAL A 112 -20.56 -11.67 6.67
CA VAL A 112 -21.95 -11.82 7.07
C VAL A 112 -22.35 -13.27 6.84
N GLN A 113 -22.75 -13.94 7.92
CA GLN A 113 -23.13 -15.35 7.89
C GLN A 113 -24.64 -15.45 8.05
N VAL A 114 -25.33 -15.91 7.00
CA VAL A 114 -26.77 -16.16 7.05
C VAL A 114 -26.97 -17.64 7.32
N ARG A 115 -27.72 -17.99 8.36
CA ARG A 115 -27.99 -19.39 8.76
C ARG A 115 -29.47 -19.61 8.98
N GLN A 116 -29.97 -20.74 8.51
CA GLN A 116 -31.32 -21.17 8.78
C GLN A 116 -31.34 -22.66 9.18
N LYS A 117 -31.65 -22.93 10.44
CA LYS A 117 -31.74 -24.30 10.97
C LYS A 117 -33.14 -24.87 10.74
N VAL A 118 -33.43 -25.29 9.52
CA VAL A 118 -34.74 -25.87 9.13
C VAL A 118 -34.52 -27.02 8.12
N PRO A 119 -35.29 -28.13 8.22
CA PRO A 119 -35.16 -29.25 7.27
C PRO A 119 -35.50 -28.89 5.83
N HIS A 120 -36.40 -27.92 5.61
CA HIS A 120 -36.79 -27.44 4.28
C HIS A 120 -36.37 -25.98 4.05
N LYS A 121 -35.67 -25.71 2.96
CA LYS A 121 -35.01 -24.42 2.67
C LYS A 121 -35.88 -23.38 1.95
N ARG A 122 -37.22 -23.43 2.04
CA ARG A 122 -38.13 -22.58 1.23
C ARG A 122 -37.87 -21.09 1.38
N THR A 123 -37.80 -20.62 2.61
CA THR A 123 -37.55 -19.23 2.96
C THR A 123 -36.12 -18.80 2.63
N PHE A 124 -35.16 -19.73 2.70
CA PHE A 124 -33.78 -19.47 2.31
C PHE A 124 -33.64 -19.25 0.79
N LEU A 125 -34.28 -20.10 -0.02
CA LEU A 125 -34.32 -19.95 -1.47
C LEU A 125 -35.06 -18.68 -1.90
N PHE A 126 -36.14 -18.33 -1.17
CA PHE A 126 -36.85 -17.08 -1.39
C PHE A 126 -35.96 -15.86 -1.09
N LEU A 127 -35.20 -15.89 0.01
CA LEU A 127 -34.27 -14.83 0.38
C LEU A 127 -33.19 -14.63 -0.69
N GLU A 128 -32.65 -15.70 -1.26
CA GLU A 128 -31.67 -15.64 -2.33
C GLU A 128 -32.21 -14.94 -3.58
N GLN A 129 -33.44 -15.28 -3.99
CA GLN A 129 -34.12 -14.60 -5.10
C GLN A 129 -34.35 -13.11 -4.81
N LEU A 130 -34.66 -12.77 -3.56
CA LEU A 130 -34.90 -11.39 -3.12
C LEU A 130 -33.58 -10.58 -3.12
N ILE A 131 -32.49 -11.18 -2.65
CA ILE A 131 -31.13 -10.62 -2.71
C ILE A 131 -30.77 -10.31 -4.17
N LEU A 132 -30.95 -11.28 -5.08
CA LEU A 132 -30.70 -11.09 -6.51
C LEU A 132 -31.55 -9.98 -7.13
N LYS A 133 -32.85 -9.92 -6.78
CA LYS A 133 -33.79 -8.91 -7.30
C LYS A 133 -33.43 -7.48 -6.88
N HIS A 134 -32.99 -7.28 -5.64
CA HIS A 134 -32.58 -5.97 -5.13
C HIS A 134 -31.11 -5.65 -5.39
N GLY A 135 -30.32 -6.64 -5.84
CA GLY A 135 -28.90 -6.47 -6.11
C GLY A 135 -28.07 -6.19 -4.85
N ALA A 136 -28.46 -6.74 -3.71
CA ALA A 136 -27.80 -6.48 -2.41
C ALA A 136 -26.38 -7.08 -2.33
N GLN A 137 -26.07 -8.08 -3.16
CA GLN A 137 -24.79 -8.78 -3.20
C GLN A 137 -23.68 -8.07 -4.02
N LYS A 138 -23.96 -6.91 -4.64
CA LYS A 138 -23.02 -6.24 -5.57
C LYS A 138 -21.65 -5.91 -4.96
N ASP A 139 -21.60 -5.62 -3.67
CA ASP A 139 -20.37 -5.20 -2.97
C ASP A 139 -19.60 -6.38 -2.34
N THR A 140 -20.01 -7.62 -2.61
CA THR A 140 -19.38 -8.83 -2.06
C THR A 140 -18.13 -9.20 -2.86
N ILE A 141 -17.06 -9.62 -2.16
CA ILE A 141 -15.84 -10.17 -2.79
C ILE A 141 -16.13 -11.58 -3.31
N SER A 142 -16.76 -12.38 -2.47
CA SER A 142 -17.14 -13.75 -2.77
C SER A 142 -18.33 -14.15 -1.93
N VAL A 143 -19.04 -15.16 -2.42
CA VAL A 143 -20.15 -15.81 -1.72
C VAL A 143 -19.80 -17.29 -1.62
N LYS A 144 -19.91 -17.86 -0.43
CA LYS A 144 -19.63 -19.28 -0.20
C LYS A 144 -20.83 -19.95 0.45
N GLU A 145 -21.31 -21.00 -0.19
CA GLU A 145 -22.32 -21.87 0.38
C GLU A 145 -21.71 -22.78 1.44
N VAL A 146 -22.44 -22.95 2.54
CA VAL A 146 -22.06 -23.78 3.68
C VAL A 146 -23.28 -24.59 4.12
N ARG A 147 -23.06 -25.61 4.96
CA ARG A 147 -24.18 -26.35 5.54
C ARG A 147 -25.05 -25.37 6.33
N ASP A 148 -26.36 -25.43 6.06
CA ASP A 148 -27.40 -24.61 6.68
C ASP A 148 -27.29 -23.10 6.43
N GLY A 149 -26.56 -22.66 5.40
CA GLY A 149 -26.55 -21.24 5.02
C GLY A 149 -25.54 -20.79 3.96
N ILE A 150 -25.33 -19.48 3.91
CA ILE A 150 -24.43 -18.79 2.98
C ILE A 150 -23.58 -17.76 3.73
N ASP A 151 -22.33 -17.65 3.32
CA ASP A 151 -21.34 -16.69 3.81
C ASP A 151 -21.03 -15.64 2.75
N PHE A 152 -21.22 -14.37 3.10
CA PHE A 152 -20.91 -13.21 2.25
C PHE A 152 -19.64 -12.51 2.75
N PHE A 153 -18.63 -12.43 1.89
CA PHE A 153 -17.34 -11.81 2.21
C PHE A 153 -17.27 -10.37 1.71
N TYR A 154 -16.85 -9.44 2.57
CA TYR A 154 -16.79 -8.01 2.26
C TYR A 154 -15.39 -7.42 2.49
N SER A 155 -15.00 -6.47 1.63
CA SER A 155 -13.74 -5.73 1.72
C SER A 155 -13.79 -4.57 2.72
N GLN A 156 -14.98 -4.00 2.95
CA GLN A 156 -15.22 -2.93 3.92
C GLN A 156 -16.34 -3.28 4.88
N ARG A 157 -16.23 -2.82 6.13
CA ARG A 157 -17.24 -3.05 7.18
C ARG A 157 -18.58 -2.38 6.88
N SER A 158 -18.57 -1.23 6.22
CA SER A 158 -19.76 -0.47 5.83
C SER A 158 -20.72 -1.28 4.96
N HIS A 159 -20.21 -2.01 3.96
CA HIS A 159 -21.03 -2.86 3.08
C HIS A 159 -21.68 -4.03 3.83
N ALA A 160 -20.95 -4.64 4.76
CA ALA A 160 -21.51 -5.70 5.61
C ALA A 160 -22.68 -5.20 6.47
N ILE A 161 -22.59 -3.98 7.03
CA ILE A 161 -23.67 -3.38 7.81
C ILE A 161 -24.92 -3.16 6.95
N LYS A 162 -24.76 -2.60 5.75
CA LYS A 162 -25.88 -2.42 4.80
C LYS A 162 -26.59 -3.72 4.46
N MET A 163 -25.83 -4.82 4.31
CA MET A 163 -26.42 -6.14 4.08
C MET A 163 -27.24 -6.61 5.28
N VAL A 164 -26.76 -6.42 6.50
CA VAL A 164 -27.50 -6.79 7.72
C VAL A 164 -28.77 -5.96 7.88
N GLU A 165 -28.71 -4.66 7.61
CA GLU A 165 -29.89 -3.78 7.60
C GLU A 165 -30.91 -4.20 6.55
N PHE A 166 -30.47 -4.52 5.33
CA PHE A 166 -31.33 -5.06 4.28
C PHE A 166 -32.02 -6.36 4.72
N LEU A 167 -31.25 -7.29 5.28
CA LEU A 167 -31.79 -8.56 5.79
C LEU A 167 -32.83 -8.33 6.88
N GLY A 168 -32.58 -7.42 7.82
CA GLY A 168 -33.53 -7.05 8.88
C GLY A 168 -34.80 -6.38 8.39
N GLY A 169 -34.78 -5.75 7.21
CA GLY A 169 -35.96 -5.16 6.59
C GLY A 169 -36.84 -6.15 5.83
N VAL A 170 -36.28 -7.27 5.35
CA VAL A 170 -36.99 -8.23 4.47
C VAL A 170 -37.33 -9.56 5.14
N VAL A 171 -36.57 -9.97 6.15
CA VAL A 171 -36.78 -11.22 6.89
C VAL A 171 -36.52 -11.03 8.39
N PRO A 172 -37.21 -11.77 9.27
CA PRO A 172 -36.93 -11.74 10.69
C PRO A 172 -35.55 -12.38 10.95
N VAL A 173 -34.59 -11.55 11.35
CA VAL A 173 -33.23 -11.96 11.72
C VAL A 173 -32.97 -11.69 13.20
N ARG A 174 -32.04 -12.45 13.79
CA ARG A 174 -31.54 -12.28 15.16
C ARG A 174 -30.02 -12.37 15.17
#